data_AF-A0A8T5RF92-F1
#
_entry.id   AF-A0A8T5RF92-F1
#
_cell.length_a   1.000
_cell.length_b   1.000
_cell.length_c   1.000
_cell.angle_alpha   90.00
_cell.angle_beta   90.00
_cell.angle_gamma   90.00
#
_symmetry.space_group_name_H-M   'P 1'
#
loop_
_entity.id
_entity.type
_entity.pdbx_description
1 polymer ?
#
loop_
_entity_poly.entity_id
_entity_poly.type
_entity_poly.pdbx_seq_one_letter_code
_entity_poly.pdbx_strand_id
1 'polypeptide(L)'
;MQEREVNNKNTEPEFKIDIITIILAIIGFIVAWVNMYLIEETPVEGGEVWNFKVFAYLSIIFTTSIPTVGIGVKNRIWAYGYIIGFALAGLPFAFINVYTGIYTFITTMLLFTIMWLIFWKAWRSLSSIKTVSDY
;
A
#
# COMPACT_ATOMS: atom_id res chain seq x y z
N MET A 1 -23.34 22.75 35.87
CA MET A 1 -23.28 22.62 34.39
C MET A 1 -21.83 22.72 33.94
N GLN A 2 -21.01 21.69 34.24
CA GLN A 2 -19.56 21.71 33.99
C GLN A 2 -19.05 20.37 33.38
N GLU A 3 -19.94 19.59 32.76
CA GLU A 3 -19.64 18.23 32.26
C GLU A 3 -19.53 18.11 30.72
N ARG A 4 -19.37 19.22 29.98
CA ARG A 4 -19.43 19.19 28.49
C ARG A 4 -18.15 19.57 27.74
N GLU A 5 -16.97 19.47 28.35
CA GLU A 5 -15.72 19.79 27.64
C GLU A 5 -14.62 18.72 27.72
N VAL A 6 -14.93 17.49 28.15
CA VAL A 6 -13.96 16.38 28.17
C VAL A 6 -14.34 15.33 27.14
N ASN A 7 -14.47 15.68 25.86
CA ASN A 7 -14.59 14.64 24.83
C ASN A 7 -14.16 15.05 23.41
N ASN A 8 -13.17 15.92 23.26
CA ASN A 8 -12.70 16.30 21.91
C ASN A 8 -11.17 16.40 21.77
N LYS A 9 -10.44 15.47 22.41
CA LYS A 9 -8.98 15.33 22.25
C LYS A 9 -8.52 14.00 21.68
N ASN A 10 -9.46 13.16 21.25
CA ASN A 10 -9.18 12.04 20.34
C ASN A 10 -9.51 12.47 18.91
N THR A 11 -9.04 13.65 18.50
CA THR A 11 -9.07 14.05 17.10
C THR A 11 -8.21 13.07 16.34
N GLU A 12 -8.88 12.07 15.76
CA GLU A 12 -8.37 11.27 14.66
C GLU A 12 -7.58 12.21 13.75
N PRO A 13 -6.37 11.84 13.29
CA PRO A 13 -5.76 12.62 12.24
C PRO A 13 -6.76 12.58 11.08
N GLU A 14 -7.45 13.72 10.88
CA GLU A 14 -8.40 13.93 9.79
C GLU A 14 -7.75 13.39 8.53
N PHE A 15 -8.53 12.74 7.66
CA PHE A 15 -8.08 12.23 6.37
C PHE A 15 -7.63 13.41 5.48
N LYS A 16 -6.49 14.01 5.81
CA LYS A 16 -5.89 15.13 5.10
C LYS A 16 -4.96 14.52 4.09
N ILE A 17 -5.50 14.35 2.90
CA ILE A 17 -4.69 14.06 1.72
C ILE A 17 -3.81 15.29 1.52
N ASP A 18 -2.55 15.15 1.90
CA ASP A 18 -1.54 16.18 1.68
C ASP A 18 -0.83 15.97 0.33
N ILE A 19 -0.08 16.98 -0.09
CA ILE A 19 0.70 16.93 -1.34
C ILE A 19 1.65 15.71 -1.35
N ILE A 20 2.18 15.33 -0.19
CA ILE A 20 3.07 14.18 -0.05
C ILE A 20 2.34 12.87 -0.38
N THR A 21 1.08 12.71 0.05
CA THR A 21 0.25 11.55 -0.32
C THR A 21 0.08 11.44 -1.83
N ILE A 22 -0.14 12.56 -2.51
CA ILE A 22 -0.28 12.59 -3.98
C ILE A 22 1.05 12.23 -4.66
N ILE A 23 2.16 12.81 -4.19
CA ILE A 23 3.50 12.50 -4.71
C ILE A 23 3.79 11.00 -4.54
N LEU A 24 3.47 10.42 -3.38
CA LEU A 24 3.67 9.00 -3.13
C LEU A 24 2.77 8.12 -3.99
N ALA A 25 1.55 8.53 -4.31
CA ALA A 25 0.71 7.83 -5.27
C ALA A 25 1.32 7.83 -6.67
N ILE A 26 1.86 8.97 -7.12
CA ILE A 26 2.57 9.05 -8.42
C ILE A 26 3.81 8.16 -8.42
N ILE A 27 4.60 8.17 -7.34
CA ILE A 27 5.77 7.30 -7.20
C ILE A 27 5.34 5.83 -7.23
N GLY A 28 4.32 5.45 -6.47
CA GLY A 28 3.78 4.09 -6.46
C GLY A 28 3.34 3.64 -7.85
N PHE A 29 2.68 4.53 -8.59
CA PHE A 29 2.27 4.27 -9.97
C PHE A 29 3.47 4.01 -10.89
N ILE A 30 4.49 4.87 -10.86
CA ILE A 30 5.69 4.73 -11.70
C ILE A 30 6.45 3.45 -11.33
N VAL A 31 6.64 3.17 -10.04
CA VAL A 31 7.34 1.97 -9.58
C VAL A 31 6.60 0.70 -10.02
N ALA A 32 5.27 0.67 -9.90
CA ALA A 32 4.46 -0.43 -10.39
C ALA A 32 4.61 -0.61 -11.90
N TRP A 33 4.59 0.48 -12.66
CA TRP A 33 4.75 0.44 -14.10
C TRP A 33 6.10 -0.14 -14.53
N VAL A 34 7.19 0.33 -13.91
CA VAL A 34 8.54 -0.20 -14.17
C VAL A 34 8.61 -1.67 -13.78
N ASN A 35 8.07 -2.05 -12.63
CA ASN A 35 8.08 -3.44 -12.18
C ASN A 35 7.33 -4.37 -13.16
N MET A 36 6.12 -4.00 -13.59
CA MET A 36 5.36 -4.77 -14.58
C MET A 36 6.09 -4.85 -15.93
N TYR A 37 6.74 -3.77 -16.37
CA TYR A 37 7.53 -3.78 -17.60
C TYR A 37 8.70 -4.77 -17.52
N LEU A 38 9.42 -4.82 -16.38
CA LEU A 38 10.49 -5.80 -16.15
C LEU A 38 9.98 -7.25 -16.15
N ILE A 39 8.75 -7.48 -15.66
CA ILE A 39 8.12 -8.81 -15.70
C ILE A 39 7.85 -9.23 -17.15
N GLU A 40 7.40 -8.31 -18.01
CA GLU A 40 7.15 -8.62 -19.43
C GLU A 40 8.43 -8.85 -20.23
N GLU A 41 9.49 -8.07 -19.96
CA GLU A 41 10.78 -8.21 -20.65
C GLU A 41 11.59 -9.42 -20.21
N THR A 42 11.19 -10.09 -19.13
CA THR A 42 11.87 -11.27 -18.62
C THR A 42 11.78 -12.42 -19.64
N PRO A 43 12.89 -12.82 -20.30
CA PRO A 43 12.85 -13.81 -21.37
C PRO A 43 12.54 -15.19 -20.81
N VAL A 44 11.53 -15.85 -21.40
CA VAL A 44 11.13 -17.22 -21.06
C VAL A 44 11.67 -18.18 -22.12
N GLU A 45 12.98 -18.34 -22.19
CA GLU A 45 13.60 -19.34 -23.08
C GLU A 45 14.26 -20.46 -22.26
N GLY A 46 13.65 -21.65 -22.32
CA GLY A 46 14.25 -22.93 -21.93
C GLY A 46 13.92 -23.47 -20.53
N GLY A 47 13.05 -24.48 -20.45
CA GLY A 47 12.99 -25.57 -19.42
C GLY A 47 12.91 -25.23 -17.92
N GLU A 48 13.88 -24.49 -17.38
CA GLU A 48 14.04 -24.16 -15.96
C GLU A 48 13.35 -22.83 -15.55
N VAL A 49 12.63 -22.19 -16.49
CA VAL A 49 12.16 -20.79 -16.36
C VAL A 49 10.92 -20.57 -15.51
N TRP A 50 10.17 -21.62 -15.15
CA TRP A 50 8.93 -21.48 -14.38
C TRP A 50 9.16 -20.79 -13.03
N ASN A 51 10.28 -21.11 -12.37
CA ASN A 51 10.64 -20.50 -11.10
C ASN A 51 10.93 -19.01 -11.26
N PHE A 52 11.63 -18.62 -12.33
CA PHE A 52 12.00 -17.23 -12.56
C PHE A 52 10.78 -16.34 -12.81
N LYS A 53 9.78 -16.83 -13.55
CA LYS A 53 8.52 -16.11 -13.76
C LYS A 53 7.70 -15.96 -12.47
N VAL A 54 7.70 -16.97 -11.61
CA VAL A 54 7.10 -16.87 -10.27
C VAL A 54 7.80 -15.80 -9.43
N PHE A 55 9.14 -15.77 -9.43
CA PHE A 55 9.89 -14.72 -8.71
C PHE A 55 9.60 -13.33 -9.27
N ALA A 56 9.42 -13.20 -10.59
CA ALA A 56 9.06 -11.93 -11.22
C ALA A 56 7.69 -11.42 -10.71
N TYR A 57 6.67 -12.29 -10.61
CA TYR A 57 5.38 -11.90 -10.01
C TYR A 57 5.46 -11.68 -8.49
N LEU A 58 6.28 -12.42 -7.75
CA LEU A 58 6.53 -12.16 -6.33
C LEU A 58 7.18 -10.79 -6.11
N SER A 59 7.92 -10.27 -7.08
CA SER A 59 8.53 -8.94 -6.99
C SER A 59 7.47 -7.85 -6.74
N ILE A 60 6.28 -7.96 -7.34
CA ILE A 60 5.15 -7.03 -7.11
C ILE A 60 4.81 -6.94 -5.62
N ILE A 61 4.77 -8.09 -4.94
CA ILE A 61 4.44 -8.16 -3.52
C ILE A 61 5.52 -7.44 -2.70
N PHE A 62 6.80 -7.68 -2.99
CA PHE A 62 7.90 -7.08 -2.26
C PHE A 62 8.05 -5.57 -2.52
N THR A 63 7.98 -5.14 -3.79
CA THR A 63 8.07 -3.73 -4.19
C THR A 63 6.87 -2.91 -3.74
N THR A 64 5.73 -3.57 -3.49
CA THR A 64 4.57 -2.92 -2.87
C THR A 64 4.72 -2.88 -1.35
N SER A 65 4.95 -4.04 -0.72
CA SER A 65 4.80 -4.20 0.73
C SER A 65 5.92 -3.52 1.51
N ILE A 66 7.18 -3.64 1.07
CA ILE A 66 8.31 -3.09 1.82
C ILE A 66 8.21 -1.55 1.90
N PRO A 67 8.01 -0.81 0.79
CA PRO A 67 7.85 0.64 0.88
C PRO A 67 6.56 1.03 1.61
N THR A 68 5.45 0.32 1.40
CA THR A 68 4.18 0.62 2.09
C THR A 68 4.32 0.50 3.60
N VAL A 69 4.96 -0.56 4.10
CA VAL A 69 5.20 -0.74 5.54
C VAL A 69 6.15 0.36 6.04
N GLY A 70 7.27 0.60 5.35
CA GLY A 70 8.25 1.60 5.75
C GLY A 70 7.66 3.02 5.83
N ILE A 71 6.86 3.42 4.83
CA ILE A 71 6.14 4.69 4.82
C ILE A 71 5.05 4.70 5.90
N GLY A 72 4.32 3.60 6.06
CA GLY A 72 3.15 3.51 6.93
C GLY A 72 3.48 3.56 8.43
N VAL A 73 4.69 3.13 8.81
CA VAL A 73 5.24 3.37 10.16
C VAL A 73 5.35 4.86 10.45
N LYS A 74 5.69 5.70 9.45
CA LYS A 74 5.78 7.16 9.60
C LYS A 74 4.42 7.84 9.47
N ASN A 75 3.67 7.51 8.42
CA ASN A 75 2.34 8.05 8.17
C ASN A 75 1.50 7.06 7.34
N ARG A 76 0.38 6.60 7.91
CA ARG A 76 -0.53 5.65 7.26
C ARG A 76 -1.18 6.19 5.98
N ILE A 77 -1.51 7.48 5.93
CA ILE A 77 -2.19 8.09 4.78
C ILE A 77 -1.22 8.14 3.59
N TRP A 78 0.06 8.41 3.86
CA TRP A 78 1.13 8.36 2.88
C TRP A 78 1.33 6.96 2.30
N ALA A 79 1.27 5.93 3.15
CA ALA A 79 1.34 4.54 2.72
C ALA A 79 0.13 4.16 1.86
N TYR A 80 -1.07 4.64 2.21
CA TYR A 80 -2.26 4.48 1.39
C TYR A 80 -2.12 5.15 0.03
N GLY A 81 -1.54 6.36 -0.03
CA GLY A 81 -1.20 7.03 -1.28
C GLY A 81 -0.33 6.14 -2.18
N TYR A 82 0.79 5.65 -1.65
CA TYR A 82 1.71 4.78 -2.39
C TYR A 82 1.04 3.51 -2.94
N ILE A 83 0.37 2.74 -2.08
CA ILE A 83 -0.22 1.45 -2.47
C ILE A 83 -1.43 1.59 -3.40
N ILE A 84 -2.22 2.66 -3.25
CA ILE A 84 -3.31 2.97 -4.19
C ILE A 84 -2.75 3.36 -5.55
N GLY A 85 -1.71 4.21 -5.58
CA GLY A 85 -1.00 4.55 -6.81
C GLY A 85 -0.44 3.32 -7.52
N PHE A 86 0.17 2.41 -6.75
CA PHE A 86 0.68 1.13 -7.25
C PHE A 86 -0.43 0.27 -7.85
N ALA A 87 -1.57 0.13 -7.16
CA ALA A 87 -2.71 -0.64 -7.65
C ALA A 87 -3.27 -0.05 -8.94
N LEU A 88 -3.46 1.28 -8.97
CA LEU A 88 -4.03 2.00 -10.10
C LEU A 88 -3.16 1.94 -11.35
N ALA A 89 -1.85 1.66 -11.25
CA ALA A 89 -1.02 1.40 -12.43
C ALA A 89 -1.38 0.09 -13.15
N GLY A 90 -1.90 -0.91 -12.42
CA GLY A 90 -2.31 -2.19 -13.00
C GLY A 90 -3.47 -2.06 -14.00
N LEU A 91 -4.39 -1.12 -13.77
CA LEU A 91 -5.54 -0.89 -14.66
C LEU A 91 -5.14 -0.43 -16.08
N PRO A 92 -4.38 0.67 -16.26
CA PRO A 92 -3.89 1.06 -17.58
C PRO A 92 -2.91 0.04 -18.16
N PHE A 93 -2.10 -0.64 -17.35
CA PHE A 93 -1.21 -1.69 -17.85
C PHE A 93 -1.98 -2.93 -18.35
N ALA A 94 -3.21 -3.17 -17.87
CA ALA A 94 -4.06 -4.25 -18.37
C ALA A 94 -4.42 -4.10 -19.85
N PHE A 95 -4.32 -2.89 -20.44
CA PHE A 95 -4.45 -2.70 -21.88
C PHE A 95 -3.22 -3.20 -22.67
N ILE A 96 -2.08 -3.36 -22.02
CA ILE A 96 -0.82 -3.88 -22.61
C ILE A 96 -0.74 -5.39 -22.37
N ASN A 97 -0.81 -5.81 -21.10
CA ASN A 97 -0.91 -7.21 -20.71
C ASN A 97 -1.98 -7.37 -19.63
N VAL A 98 -3.11 -7.98 -20.03
CA VAL A 98 -4.28 -8.18 -19.17
C VAL A 98 -3.91 -8.97 -17.91
N TYR A 99 -3.11 -10.02 -18.03
CA TYR A 99 -2.77 -10.87 -16.89
C TYR A 99 -1.92 -10.12 -15.87
N THR A 100 -0.81 -9.52 -16.31
CA THR A 100 0.11 -8.80 -15.43
C THR A 100 -0.57 -7.56 -14.82
N GLY A 101 -1.35 -6.82 -15.60
CA GLY A 101 -2.08 -5.64 -15.11
C GLY A 101 -3.15 -5.97 -14.07
N ILE A 102 -4.04 -6.92 -14.37
CA ILE A 102 -5.10 -7.34 -13.44
C ILE A 102 -4.50 -8.02 -12.20
N TYR A 103 -3.48 -8.88 -12.37
CA TYR A 103 -2.77 -9.51 -11.25
C TYR A 103 -2.20 -8.45 -10.31
N THR A 104 -1.54 -7.42 -10.85
CA THR A 104 -0.99 -6.32 -10.07
C THR A 104 -2.09 -5.57 -9.32
N PHE A 105 -3.19 -5.23 -9.98
CA PHE A 105 -4.31 -4.54 -9.33
C PHE A 105 -4.89 -5.36 -8.18
N ILE A 106 -5.25 -6.62 -8.41
CA ILE A 106 -5.87 -7.50 -7.40
C ILE A 106 -4.91 -7.75 -6.23
N THR A 107 -3.67 -8.11 -6.52
CA THR A 107 -2.66 -8.41 -5.50
C THR A 107 -2.40 -7.19 -4.63
N THR A 108 -2.28 -6.02 -5.23
CA THR A 108 -2.03 -4.77 -4.51
C THR A 108 -3.25 -4.35 -3.67
N MET A 109 -4.48 -4.53 -4.18
CA MET A 109 -5.70 -4.26 -3.41
C MET A 109 -5.89 -5.22 -2.23
N LEU A 110 -5.49 -6.48 -2.38
CA LEU A 110 -5.46 -7.44 -1.28
C LEU A 110 -4.45 -6.99 -0.22
N LEU A 111 -3.23 -6.63 -0.63
CA LEU A 111 -2.20 -6.11 0.26
C LEU A 111 -2.64 -4.83 0.97
N PHE A 112 -3.31 -3.91 0.26
CA PHE A 112 -3.90 -2.72 0.85
C PHE A 112 -4.90 -3.08 1.95
N THR A 113 -5.79 -4.04 1.69
CA THR A 113 -6.78 -4.49 2.68
C THR A 113 -6.10 -5.08 3.92
N ILE A 114 -5.08 -5.93 3.73
CA ILE A 114 -4.32 -6.51 4.84
C ILE A 114 -3.62 -5.42 5.64
N MET A 115 -2.91 -4.50 4.97
CA MET A 115 -2.20 -3.39 5.61
C MET A 115 -3.15 -2.45 6.34
N TRP A 116 -4.31 -2.16 5.75
CA TRP A 116 -5.37 -1.37 6.37
C TRP A 116 -5.85 -2.01 7.67
N LEU A 117 -6.11 -3.32 7.67
CA LEU A 117 -6.52 -4.05 8.88
C LEU A 117 -5.43 -4.06 9.96
N ILE A 118 -4.17 -4.23 9.56
CA ILE A 118 -3.02 -4.19 10.49
C ILE A 118 -2.90 -2.81 11.13
N PHE A 119 -2.88 -1.73 10.33
CA PHE A 119 -2.80 -0.37 10.85
C PHE A 119 -4.01 0.00 11.69
N TRP A 120 -5.21 -0.45 11.32
CA TRP A 120 -6.42 -0.27 12.12
C TRP A 120 -6.29 -0.93 13.50
N LYS A 121 -5.85 -2.19 13.54
CA LYS A 121 -5.73 -2.95 14.79
C LYS A 121 -4.60 -2.42 15.67
N ALA A 122 -3.45 -2.12 15.09
CA ALA A 122 -2.31 -1.51 15.80
C ALA A 122 -2.68 -0.15 16.40
N TRP A 123 -3.44 0.67 15.66
CA TRP A 123 -3.90 1.97 16.14
C TRP A 123 -4.88 1.88 17.32
N ARG A 124 -5.87 0.98 17.26
CA ARG A 124 -6.79 0.76 18.39
C ARG A 124 -6.04 0.31 19.65
N SER A 125 -5.01 -0.53 19.48
CA SER A 125 -4.18 -0.97 20.59
C SER A 125 -3.38 0.16 21.23
N LEU A 126 -2.81 1.06 20.43
CA LEU A 126 -2.01 2.19 20.95
C LEU A 126 -2.88 3.26 21.62
N SER A 127 -4.06 3.55 21.06
CA SER A 127 -5.02 4.47 21.65
C SER A 127 -5.45 4.01 23.05
N SER A 128 -5.72 2.70 23.20
CA SER A 128 -6.08 2.08 24.48
C SER A 128 -5.02 2.23 25.58
N ILE A 129 -3.73 2.31 25.23
CA ILE A 129 -2.65 2.40 26.22
C ILE A 129 -2.53 3.83 26.75
N LYS A 130 -2.68 4.84 25.88
CA LYS A 130 -2.67 6.25 26.30
C LYS A 130 -3.80 6.57 27.28
N THR A 131 -4.98 5.97 27.09
CA THR A 131 -6.11 6.19 28.00
C THR A 131 -5.87 5.66 29.41
N VAL A 132 -4.92 4.75 29.63
CA VAL A 132 -4.64 4.16 30.95
C VAL A 132 -3.51 4.89 31.67
N SER A 133 -2.54 5.49 30.97
CA SER A 133 -1.45 6.23 31.63
C SER A 133 -1.81 7.66 32.01
N ASP A 134 -2.92 8.20 31.50
CA ASP A 134 -3.40 9.55 31.80
C ASP A 134 -4.36 9.59 33.02
N TYR A 135 -4.50 8.47 33.76
CA TYR A 135 -5.15 8.37 35.07
C TYR A 135 -4.13 8.11 36.17
#